data_AF-A0A920QDU9-F1
#
_entry.id   AF-A0A920QDU9-F1
#
_cell.length_a   1.000
_cell.length_b   1.000
_cell.length_c   1.000
_cell.angle_alpha   90.00
_cell.angle_beta   90.00
_cell.angle_gamma   90.00
#
_symmetry.space_group_name_H-M   'P 1'
#
loop_
_entity.id
_entity.type
_entity.pdbx_description
1 polymer ?
#
loop_
_entity_poly.entity_id
_entity_poly.type
_entity_poly.pdbx_seq_one_letter_code
_entity_poly.pdbx_strand_id
1 'polypeptide(L)'
;MCSSARSGTTLDGRTTGAIRSAASLRTTRFICITSRANRWPGGNPETGYLNCDGSPTKTMILNQRREGIYHYWNLNFGKRPQEELFDLKSDIDCVKNLANLGSHSELKAGLKQQLFAELREQGDPRMFEKGDVFDNYPYSGESTDNFYRRYMGGEKVRAGWVKSTDFEKEKLD
;
A
#
# COMPACT_ATOMS: atom_id res chain seq x y z
N MET A 1 -19.42 -21.69 -28.71
CA MET A 1 -17.97 -21.90 -28.55
C MET A 1 -17.48 -20.92 -27.51
N CYS A 2 -17.31 -21.40 -26.28
CA CYS A 2 -17.00 -20.59 -25.11
C CYS A 2 -15.47 -20.46 -25.01
N SER A 3 -14.95 -19.25 -25.26
CA SER A 3 -13.50 -19.01 -25.22
C SER A 3 -13.07 -18.72 -23.78
N SER A 4 -12.44 -19.73 -23.19
CA SER A 4 -11.45 -19.71 -22.11
C SER A 4 -11.20 -18.37 -21.40
N ALA A 5 -11.66 -18.29 -20.15
CA ALA A 5 -11.17 -17.36 -19.16
C ALA A 5 -9.68 -17.64 -18.87
N ARG A 6 -8.79 -16.69 -19.20
CA ARG A 6 -7.44 -16.67 -18.63
C ARG A 6 -7.54 -16.17 -17.19
N SER A 7 -7.51 -17.13 -16.27
CA SER A 7 -7.06 -16.93 -14.90
C SER A 7 -5.59 -16.50 -14.95
N GLY A 8 -5.35 -15.18 -14.90
CA GLY A 8 -4.03 -14.56 -14.86
C GLY A 8 -3.91 -13.71 -13.60
N THR A 9 -3.46 -14.31 -12.50
CA THR A 9 -3.34 -13.70 -11.17
C THR A 9 -2.12 -12.78 -11.04
N THR A 10 -1.87 -11.91 -12.03
CA THR A 10 -0.74 -10.96 -12.01
C THR A 10 -1.17 -9.59 -12.55
N LEU A 11 -1.96 -8.88 -11.75
CA LEU A 11 -2.22 -7.44 -11.90
C LEU A 11 -0.98 -6.61 -11.48
N ASP A 12 0.20 -6.96 -11.99
CA ASP A 12 1.44 -6.22 -11.76
C ASP A 12 1.88 -5.57 -13.08
N GLY A 13 1.07 -4.62 -13.53
CA GLY A 13 1.31 -3.78 -14.70
C GLY A 13 2.44 -2.80 -14.42
N ARG A 14 3.58 -2.94 -15.11
CA ARG A 14 4.72 -2.02 -15.27
C ARG A 14 5.31 -1.31 -14.03
N THR A 15 4.90 -1.64 -12.82
CA THR A 15 5.20 -0.76 -11.69
C THR A 15 6.48 -1.15 -10.97
N THR A 16 7.49 -0.32 -11.13
CA THR A 16 8.27 0.16 -9.98
C THR A 16 7.34 0.32 -8.77
N GLY A 17 7.44 -0.55 -7.76
CA GLY A 17 6.79 -0.36 -6.46
C GLY A 17 5.38 0.21 -6.50
N ALA A 18 4.41 -0.52 -7.08
CA ALA A 18 3.03 -0.07 -7.24
C ALA A 18 2.51 0.60 -5.97
N ILE A 19 2.32 1.92 -6.00
CA ILE A 19 1.92 2.69 -4.82
C ILE A 19 0.53 2.20 -4.41
N ARG A 20 0.35 1.90 -3.12
CA ARG A 20 -0.97 1.61 -2.56
C ARG A 20 -1.74 2.92 -2.48
N SER A 21 -2.52 3.22 -3.53
CA SER A 21 -3.39 4.40 -3.53
C SER A 21 -4.40 4.31 -2.39
N ALA A 22 -4.52 5.39 -1.62
CA ALA A 22 -5.49 5.53 -0.56
C ALA A 22 -6.22 6.87 -0.65
N ALA A 23 -7.40 6.94 -0.06
CA ALA A 23 -8.18 8.15 0.15
C ALA A 23 -8.71 8.12 1.58
N SER A 24 -8.78 9.29 2.22
CA SER A 24 -9.23 9.40 3.59
C SER A 24 -10.20 10.55 3.77
N LEU A 25 -11.13 10.35 4.71
CA LEU A 25 -12.00 11.40 5.22
C LEU A 25 -11.74 11.53 6.72
N ARG A 26 -11.43 12.75 7.16
CA ARG A 26 -11.20 13.07 8.56
C ARG A 26 -12.28 14.01 9.07
N THR A 27 -12.87 13.62 10.18
CA THR A 27 -13.76 14.46 11.00
C THR A 27 -13.03 14.87 12.27
N THR A 28 -13.69 15.64 13.14
CA THR A 28 -13.14 16.00 14.47
C THR A 28 -12.82 14.78 15.32
N ARG A 29 -13.58 13.69 15.18
CA ARG A 29 -13.45 12.49 16.04
C ARG A 29 -12.90 11.27 15.33
N PHE A 30 -13.28 11.04 14.08
CA PHE A 30 -12.91 9.83 13.35
C PHE A 30 -12.13 10.15 12.09
N ILE A 31 -11.21 9.24 11.74
CA ILE A 31 -10.62 9.16 10.42
C ILE A 31 -10.98 7.82 9.78
N CYS A 32 -11.51 7.87 8.56
CA CYS A 32 -11.79 6.71 7.73
C CYS A 32 -10.84 6.72 6.53
N ILE A 33 -10.19 5.59 6.26
CA ILE A 33 -9.27 5.42 5.16
C ILE A 33 -9.75 4.26 4.30
N THR A 34 -9.81 4.48 2.99
CA THR A 34 -10.07 3.45 1.99
C THR A 34 -8.88 3.36 1.07
N SER A 35 -8.51 2.15 0.69
CA SER A 35 -7.31 1.89 -0.10
C SER A 35 -7.57 0.86 -1.18
N ARG A 36 -6.65 0.77 -2.14
CA ARG A 36 -6.64 -0.36 -3.07
C ARG A 36 -6.15 -1.60 -2.33
N ALA A 37 -6.88 -2.70 -2.50
CA ALA A 37 -6.54 -3.98 -1.88
C ALA A 37 -5.25 -4.57 -2.48
N ASN A 38 -4.59 -5.43 -1.70
CA ASN A 38 -3.48 -6.29 -2.14
C ASN A 38 -2.22 -5.57 -2.67
N ARG A 39 -1.87 -4.41 -2.10
CA ARG A 39 -0.59 -3.73 -2.35
C ARG A 39 0.18 -3.48 -1.06
N TRP A 40 1.51 -3.48 -1.15
CA TRP A 40 2.41 -3.17 -0.04
C TRP A 40 2.51 -1.66 0.18
N PRO A 41 2.28 -1.13 1.39
CA PRO A 41 2.38 0.31 1.65
C PRO A 41 3.81 0.85 1.43
N GLY A 42 4.83 0.07 1.82
CA GLY A 42 6.24 0.44 1.65
C GLY A 42 6.86 0.05 0.29
N GLY A 43 6.08 -0.45 -0.66
CA GLY A 43 6.61 -1.12 -1.87
C GLY A 43 6.94 -2.59 -1.60
N ASN A 44 7.22 -3.36 -2.67
CA ASN A 44 7.42 -4.81 -2.54
C ASN A 44 8.66 -5.12 -1.66
N PRO A 45 8.51 -5.92 -0.58
CA PRO A 45 9.61 -6.35 0.29
C PRO A 45 10.79 -7.00 -0.46
N GLU A 46 10.52 -7.76 -1.52
CA GLU A 46 11.54 -8.44 -2.35
C GLU A 46 12.45 -7.44 -3.08
N THR A 47 11.97 -6.20 -3.26
CA THR A 47 12.73 -5.09 -3.84
C THR A 47 13.26 -4.09 -2.81
N GLY A 48 13.17 -4.41 -1.52
CA GLY A 48 13.76 -3.58 -0.47
C GLY A 48 12.92 -2.39 -0.02
N TYR A 49 11.59 -2.48 -0.14
CA TYR A 49 10.66 -1.44 0.33
C TYR A 49 10.98 -0.06 -0.27
N LEU A 50 11.00 0.04 -1.61
CA LEU A 50 11.52 1.20 -2.34
C LEU A 50 10.79 2.53 -2.11
N ASN A 51 9.61 2.52 -1.47
CA ASN A 51 8.88 3.73 -1.11
C ASN A 51 9.30 4.28 0.26
N CYS A 52 10.30 3.66 0.91
CA CYS A 52 10.88 4.11 2.17
C CYS A 52 12.41 4.07 2.08
N ASP A 53 13.03 5.24 2.18
CA ASP A 53 14.48 5.39 2.12
C ASP A 53 15.20 4.60 3.23
N GLY A 54 16.44 4.23 2.94
CA GLY A 54 17.32 3.56 3.88
C GLY A 54 17.61 4.45 5.09
N SER A 55 17.28 3.94 6.28
CA SER A 55 17.56 4.62 7.55
C SER A 55 17.97 3.62 8.64
N PRO A 56 18.66 4.07 9.71
CA PRO A 56 18.92 3.22 10.88
C PRO A 56 17.63 2.63 11.48
N THR A 57 16.56 3.42 11.54
CA THR A 57 15.24 2.97 12.04
C THR A 57 14.63 1.89 11.17
N LYS A 58 14.64 2.05 9.84
CA LYS A 58 14.20 0.99 8.91
C LYS A 58 15.02 -0.28 9.12
N THR A 59 16.34 -0.15 9.18
CA THR A 59 17.25 -1.29 9.40
C THR A 59 16.89 -2.05 10.68
N MET A 60 16.69 -1.33 11.79
CA MET A 60 16.29 -1.90 13.07
C MET A 60 14.95 -2.64 12.98
N ILE A 61 13.91 -2.02 12.40
CA ILE A 61 12.59 -2.63 12.27
C ILE A 61 12.63 -3.91 11.43
N LEU A 62 13.37 -3.91 10.32
CA LEU A 62 13.52 -5.10 9.47
C LEU A 62 14.25 -6.24 10.18
N ASN A 63 15.30 -5.93 10.96
CA ASN A 63 16.01 -6.95 11.75
C ASN A 63 15.14 -7.51 12.88
N GLN A 64 14.42 -6.65 13.60
CA GLN A 64 13.45 -7.08 14.61
C GLN A 64 12.41 -8.05 14.05
N ARG A 65 11.89 -7.78 12.86
CA ARG A 65 10.98 -8.72 12.17
C ARG A 65 11.63 -10.08 11.94
N ARG A 66 12.87 -10.10 11.45
CA ARG A 66 13.62 -11.35 11.19
C ARG A 66 13.90 -12.13 12.47
N GLU A 67 13.95 -11.44 13.60
CA GLU A 67 14.06 -12.00 14.95
C GLU A 67 12.70 -12.41 15.55
N GLY A 68 11.60 -12.24 14.82
CA GLY A 68 10.25 -12.64 15.26
C GLY A 68 9.43 -11.54 15.94
N ILE A 69 9.92 -10.29 15.97
CA ILE A 69 9.22 -9.13 16.53
C ILE A 69 8.50 -8.38 15.39
N TYR A 70 7.21 -8.69 15.19
CA TYR A 70 6.46 -8.19 14.04
C TYR A 70 5.73 -6.86 14.27
N HIS A 71 5.61 -6.40 15.52
CA HIS A 71 4.74 -5.26 15.87
C HIS A 71 5.04 -3.99 15.05
N TYR A 72 6.28 -3.51 15.10
CA TYR A 72 6.66 -2.28 14.38
C TYR A 72 6.68 -2.49 12.87
N TRP A 73 7.03 -3.68 12.39
CA TRP A 73 7.00 -3.97 10.98
C TRP A 73 5.57 -3.95 10.42
N ASN A 74 4.60 -4.54 11.13
CA ASN A 74 3.19 -4.50 10.75
C ASN A 74 2.66 -3.05 10.69
N LEU A 75 3.12 -2.19 11.60
CA LEU A 75 2.75 -0.78 11.61
C LEU A 75 3.38 0.04 10.47
N ASN A 76 4.55 -0.34 9.97
CA ASN A 76 5.28 0.48 8.99
C ASN A 76 5.23 -0.09 7.56
N PHE A 77 5.36 -1.40 7.41
CA PHE A 77 5.59 -2.07 6.12
C PHE A 77 4.60 -3.19 5.82
N GLY A 78 3.95 -3.75 6.84
CA GLY A 78 2.98 -4.83 6.67
C GLY A 78 1.78 -4.45 5.81
N LYS A 79 1.18 -5.45 5.15
CA LYS A 79 -0.07 -5.24 4.41
C LYS A 79 -1.16 -4.74 5.35
N ARG A 80 -1.98 -3.85 4.81
CA ARG A 80 -3.08 -3.22 5.52
C ARG A 80 -4.42 -3.61 4.86
N PRO A 81 -5.50 -3.75 5.65
CA PRO A 81 -6.80 -4.07 5.11
C PRO A 81 -7.30 -2.95 4.20
N GLN A 82 -8.28 -3.25 3.34
CA GLN A 82 -8.80 -2.26 2.39
C GLN A 82 -9.39 -1.03 3.08
N GLU A 83 -10.01 -1.24 4.24
CA GLU A 83 -10.69 -0.22 5.03
C GLU A 83 -10.06 -0.11 6.42
N GLU A 84 -9.83 1.12 6.86
CA GLU A 84 -9.30 1.44 8.18
C GLU A 84 -10.16 2.55 8.80
N LEU A 85 -10.46 2.42 10.09
CA LEU A 85 -11.27 3.38 10.86
C LEU A 85 -10.63 3.59 12.23
N PHE A 86 -10.38 4.83 12.61
CA PHE A 86 -9.76 5.16 13.90
C PHE A 86 -10.56 6.26 14.62
N ASP A 87 -10.69 6.13 15.95
CA ASP A 87 -11.29 7.14 16.83
C ASP A 87 -10.19 7.96 17.49
N LEU A 88 -9.99 9.19 17.00
CA LEU A 88 -8.97 10.13 17.43
C LEU A 88 -9.12 10.55 18.90
N LYS A 89 -10.31 10.38 19.51
CA LYS A 89 -10.51 10.69 20.92
C LYS A 89 -9.90 9.64 21.83
N SER A 90 -10.00 8.36 21.46
CA SER A 90 -9.47 7.25 22.25
C SER A 90 -8.09 6.78 21.81
N ASP A 91 -7.74 7.02 20.54
CA ASP A 91 -6.52 6.56 19.90
C ASP A 91 -6.06 7.60 18.87
N ILE A 92 -5.43 8.66 19.38
CA ILE A 92 -4.92 9.77 18.57
C ILE A 92 -3.82 9.31 17.59
N ASP A 93 -3.09 8.27 17.97
CA ASP A 93 -1.97 7.71 17.19
C ASP A 93 -2.43 6.75 16.07
N CYS A 94 -3.73 6.48 15.97
CA CYS A 94 -4.33 5.62 14.94
C CYS A 94 -3.69 4.22 14.87
N VAL A 95 -3.45 3.60 16.01
CA VAL A 95 -2.84 2.26 16.09
C VAL A 95 -3.89 1.15 16.01
N LYS A 96 -5.08 1.37 16.59
CA LYS A 96 -6.15 0.39 16.72
C LYS A 96 -7.21 0.58 15.64
N ASN A 97 -7.13 -0.22 14.58
CA ASN A 97 -8.14 -0.21 13.52
C ASN A 97 -9.48 -0.80 14.01
N LEU A 98 -10.55 0.00 13.90
CA LEU A 98 -11.92 -0.33 14.29
C LEU A 98 -12.78 -0.83 13.11
N ALA A 99 -12.26 -0.85 11.87
CA ALA A 99 -13.05 -1.08 10.66
C ALA A 99 -13.72 -2.46 10.57
N ASN A 100 -13.20 -3.44 11.30
CA ASN A 100 -13.74 -4.81 11.35
C ASN A 100 -14.66 -5.07 12.56
N LEU A 101 -14.88 -4.07 13.42
CA LEU A 101 -15.78 -4.20 14.55
C LEU A 101 -17.22 -3.93 14.11
N GLY A 102 -18.11 -4.92 14.31
CA GLY A 102 -19.52 -4.81 13.91
C GLY A 102 -20.24 -3.59 14.49
N SER A 103 -19.87 -3.18 15.71
CA SER A 103 -20.40 -1.97 16.38
C SER A 103 -20.11 -0.66 15.66
N HIS A 104 -19.14 -0.62 14.74
CA HIS A 104 -18.75 0.58 13.98
C HIS A 104 -19.11 0.47 12.49
N SER A 105 -19.86 -0.56 12.09
CA SER A 105 -20.19 -0.85 10.69
C SER A 105 -21.00 0.26 10.02
N GLU A 106 -22.05 0.76 10.67
CA GLU A 106 -22.88 1.87 10.18
C GLU A 106 -22.09 3.17 10.04
N LEU A 107 -21.29 3.51 11.06
CA LEU A 107 -20.42 4.69 11.03
C LEU A 107 -19.41 4.61 9.89
N LYS A 108 -18.74 3.46 9.72
CA LYS A 108 -17.81 3.22 8.62
C LYS A 108 -18.50 3.39 7.26
N ALA A 109 -19.70 2.82 7.10
CA ALA A 109 -20.46 2.91 5.86
C ALA A 109 -20.83 4.35 5.53
N GLY A 110 -21.30 5.13 6.52
CA GLY A 110 -21.64 6.55 6.34
C GLY A 110 -20.42 7.40 5.94
N LEU A 111 -19.30 7.26 6.66
CA LEU A 111 -18.07 7.98 6.34
C LEU A 111 -17.50 7.60 4.96
N LYS A 112 -17.58 6.31 4.59
CA LYS A 112 -17.18 5.84 3.26
C LYS A 112 -18.08 6.40 2.17
N GLN A 113 -19.39 6.45 2.39
CA GLN A 113 -20.33 7.04 1.44
C GLN A 113 -20.02 8.52 1.23
N GLN A 114 -19.78 9.26 2.31
CA GLN A 114 -19.37 10.66 2.23
C GLN A 114 -18.06 10.82 1.47
N LEU A 115 -17.01 10.06 1.83
CA LEU A 115 -15.73 10.08 1.13
C LEU A 115 -15.91 9.87 -0.38
N PHE A 116 -16.71 8.88 -0.78
CA PHE A 116 -16.93 8.58 -2.20
C PHE A 116 -17.81 9.62 -2.91
N ALA A 117 -18.68 10.34 -2.20
CA ALA A 117 -19.42 11.46 -2.76
C ALA A 117 -18.46 12.62 -3.10
N GLU A 118 -17.62 13.01 -2.14
CA GLU A 118 -16.62 14.07 -2.29
C GLU A 118 -15.62 13.75 -3.42
N LEU A 119 -15.11 12.51 -3.47
CA LEU A 119 -14.18 12.09 -4.53
C LEU A 119 -14.83 12.13 -5.93
N ARG A 120 -16.13 11.84 -6.04
CA ARG A 120 -16.85 11.95 -7.32
C ARG A 120 -17.03 13.41 -7.73
N GLU A 121 -17.39 14.26 -6.78
CA GLU A 121 -17.52 15.71 -7.01
C GLU A 121 -16.20 16.32 -7.49
N GLN A 122 -15.09 15.88 -6.92
CA GLN A 122 -13.73 16.31 -7.30
C GLN A 122 -13.24 15.70 -8.63
N GLY A 123 -13.99 14.78 -9.22
CA GLY A 123 -13.59 14.11 -10.46
C GLY A 123 -12.44 13.12 -10.30
N ASP A 124 -12.26 12.52 -9.11
CA ASP A 124 -11.18 11.56 -8.86
C ASP A 124 -11.29 10.36 -9.82
N PRO A 125 -10.26 10.08 -10.66
CA PRO A 125 -10.31 9.00 -11.65
C PRO A 125 -10.63 7.62 -11.06
N ARG A 126 -10.28 7.38 -9.79
CA ARG A 126 -10.54 6.11 -9.09
C ARG A 126 -12.03 5.85 -8.90
N MET A 127 -12.87 6.89 -8.89
CA MET A 127 -14.33 6.74 -8.75
C MET A 127 -15.03 6.37 -10.07
N PHE A 128 -14.33 6.42 -11.20
CA PHE A 128 -14.88 6.25 -12.54
C PHE A 128 -14.20 5.12 -13.33
N GLU A 129 -13.72 4.08 -12.63
CA GLU A 129 -13.01 2.92 -13.20
C GLU A 129 -11.73 3.26 -13.98
N LYS A 130 -11.22 4.50 -13.82
CA LYS A 130 -9.97 5.00 -14.42
C LYS A 130 -8.83 5.05 -13.40
N GLY A 131 -8.88 4.18 -12.39
CA GLY A 131 -7.90 4.15 -11.30
C GLY A 131 -6.53 3.58 -11.70
N ASP A 132 -6.47 2.88 -12.83
CA ASP A 132 -5.25 2.35 -13.45
C ASP A 132 -4.36 3.45 -14.04
N VAL A 133 -4.90 4.65 -14.28
CA VAL A 133 -4.12 5.80 -14.77
C VAL A 133 -2.89 6.07 -13.90
N PHE A 134 -3.02 5.88 -12.58
CA PHE A 134 -1.94 6.09 -11.61
C PHE A 134 -0.81 5.06 -11.73
N ASP A 135 -1.09 3.88 -12.29
CA ASP A 135 -0.10 2.82 -12.49
C ASP A 135 0.69 3.01 -13.79
N ASN A 136 0.20 3.86 -14.70
CA ASN A 136 0.79 4.07 -16.02
C ASN A 136 1.72 5.28 -16.09
N TYR A 137 1.83 6.07 -15.03
CA TYR A 137 2.77 7.20 -14.98
C TYR A 137 4.22 6.71 -14.86
N PRO A 138 5.16 7.23 -15.67
CA PRO A 138 6.58 6.91 -15.52
C PRO A 138 7.12 7.30 -14.15
N TYR A 139 7.97 6.46 -13.57
CA TYR A 139 8.52 6.71 -12.24
C TYR A 139 9.87 7.43 -12.28
N SER A 140 9.87 8.74 -12.00
CA SER A 140 11.02 9.65 -11.83
C SER A 140 11.99 9.77 -13.02
N GLY A 141 12.52 8.67 -13.54
CA GLY A 141 13.37 8.60 -14.72
C GLY A 141 13.65 7.16 -15.17
N GLU A 142 14.19 6.99 -16.37
CA GLU A 142 14.40 5.68 -17.02
C GLU A 142 15.26 4.70 -16.18
N SER A 143 16.19 5.22 -15.39
CA SER A 143 17.05 4.39 -14.54
C SER A 143 16.29 3.68 -13.43
N THR A 144 15.18 4.27 -12.96
CA THR A 144 14.39 3.75 -11.85
C THR A 144 13.02 3.26 -12.29
N ASP A 145 12.59 3.57 -13.51
CA ASP A 145 11.32 3.09 -14.04
C ASP A 145 11.30 1.56 -14.23
N ASN A 146 10.13 0.95 -14.08
CA ASN A 146 9.88 -0.49 -14.13
C ASN A 146 10.81 -1.34 -13.23
N PHE A 147 11.34 -0.79 -12.13
CA PHE A 147 12.36 -1.43 -11.28
C PHE A 147 12.00 -2.87 -10.88
N TYR A 148 10.77 -3.11 -10.40
CA TYR A 148 10.36 -4.44 -9.92
C TYR A 148 10.52 -5.49 -11.03
N ARG A 149 9.97 -5.23 -12.21
CA ARG A 149 10.04 -6.17 -13.34
C ARG A 149 11.47 -6.40 -13.80
N ARG A 150 12.29 -5.35 -13.86
CA ARG A 150 13.69 -5.41 -14.26
C ARG A 150 14.51 -6.22 -13.26
N TYR A 151 14.34 -5.93 -11.97
CA TYR A 151 14.99 -6.64 -10.88
C TYR A 151 14.61 -8.13 -10.84
N MET A 152 13.30 -8.44 -10.90
CA MET A 152 12.83 -9.84 -10.95
C MET A 152 13.23 -10.56 -12.24
N GLY A 153 13.46 -9.82 -13.33
CA GLY A 153 14.01 -10.32 -14.59
C GLY A 153 15.52 -10.57 -14.56
N GLY A 154 16.21 -10.29 -13.45
CA GLY A 154 17.64 -10.50 -13.27
C GLY A 154 18.53 -9.33 -13.70
N GLU A 155 17.95 -8.18 -14.05
CA GLU A 155 18.72 -6.98 -14.36
C GLU A 155 19.37 -6.41 -13.09
N LYS A 156 20.63 -5.98 -13.19
CA LYS A 156 21.34 -5.31 -12.09
C LYS A 156 20.94 -3.84 -11.98
N VAL A 157 19.70 -3.59 -11.58
CA VAL A 157 19.19 -2.24 -11.27
C VAL A 157 19.71 -1.76 -9.92
N ARG A 158 20.11 -0.48 -9.85
CA ARG A 158 20.68 0.14 -8.64
C ARG A 158 19.63 0.98 -7.92
N ALA A 159 19.25 0.59 -6.71
CA ALA A 159 18.43 1.41 -5.81
C ALA A 159 19.35 2.18 -4.85
N GLY A 160 19.80 3.37 -5.27
CA GLY A 160 20.81 4.15 -4.54
C GLY A 160 20.36 4.74 -3.20
N TRP A 161 19.06 4.69 -2.91
CA TRP A 161 18.44 5.27 -1.71
C TRP A 161 18.03 4.23 -0.66
N VAL A 162 18.24 2.93 -0.90
CA VAL A 162 17.99 1.84 0.06
C VAL A 162 19.25 1.00 0.27
N LYS A 163 19.30 0.25 1.37
CA LYS A 163 20.42 -0.65 1.63
C LYS A 163 20.18 -1.99 0.94
N SER A 164 21.25 -2.67 0.52
CA SER A 164 21.16 -4.04 0.00
C SER A 164 20.55 -5.03 1.01
N THR A 165 20.70 -4.75 2.30
CA THR A 165 20.10 -5.55 3.40
C THR A 165 18.60 -5.37 3.56
N ASP A 166 17.99 -4.38 2.88
CA ASP A 166 16.54 -4.14 2.95
C ASP A 166 15.76 -5.14 2.10
N PHE A 167 16.40 -5.74 1.09
CA PHE A 167 15.80 -6.70 0.18
C PHE A 167 15.51 -8.02 0.92
N GLU A 168 14.23 -8.40 0.95
CA GLU A 168 13.85 -9.68 1.56
C GLU A 168 14.17 -10.83 0.60
N LYS A 169 14.79 -11.88 1.15
CA LYS A 169 15.18 -13.08 0.39
C LYS A 169 14.01 -14.00 0.07
N GLU A 170 12.98 -13.94 0.91
CA GLU A 170 11.80 -14.77 0.83
C GLU A 170 10.60 -13.90 0.52
N LYS A 171 9.68 -14.45 -0.26
CA LYS A 171 8.39 -13.82 -0.52
C LYS A 171 7.62 -13.72 0.78
N LEU A 172 7.09 -12.54 1.04
CA LEU A 172 6.20 -12.28 2.18
C LEU A 172 4.75 -12.31 1.70
N ASP A 173 3.86 -12.81 2.54
CA ASP A 173 2.41 -12.83 2.27
C ASP A 173 1.66 -11.74 3.04
#